data_AF-A0A260M026-F1
#
_entry.id   AF-A0A260M026-F1
#
_cell.length_a   1.000
_cell.length_b   1.000
_cell.length_c   1.000
_cell.angle_alpha   90.00
_cell.angle_beta   90.00
_cell.angle_gamma   90.00
#
_symmetry.space_group_name_H-M   'P 1'
#
loop_
_entity.id
_entity.type
_entity.pdbx_description
1 polymer ?
#
loop_
_entity_poly.entity_id
_entity_poly.type
_entity_poly.pdbx_seq_one_letter_code
_entity_poly.pdbx_strand_id
1 'polypeptide(L)'
;MYGGDILRGHSRMRKVPAPEVSADRGLVVEDAGTGYCGAVVGFERTYDGDFVRLEDGARTTRLFALREAAFLIDGRRVTLVRPKPAPAAAAQTRSASGSTKVEGLRARTARASRIWVEGVHDAALVESVWGHDLRVEGVVVEHLEGLDNLGERLADFGPGPGRRVGVLVDHLVTGSKESKLTRSLGEHVLVTGHPFIDVWEAVKPAAVGIAAWPKIPRGEDWKTGICRELGWGTPREGWRRVYSSVSSFRDLEAPLIGAVEQLVDFVTE
;
A
#
# COMPACT_ATOMS: atom_id res chain seq x y z
N MET A 1 2.45 51.90 71.56
CA MET A 1 3.13 51.68 70.27
C MET A 1 3.64 50.24 70.29
N TYR A 2 2.89 49.23 69.83
CA TYR A 2 2.49 48.95 68.45
C TYR A 2 3.58 49.24 67.42
N GLY A 3 4.14 48.16 66.92
CA GLY A 3 5.05 48.09 65.79
C GLY A 3 5.33 46.63 65.44
N GLY A 4 4.29 45.80 65.48
CA GLY A 4 4.37 44.42 64.98
C GLY A 4 4.51 44.49 63.47
N ASP A 5 5.62 43.95 62.97
CA ASP A 5 5.98 43.93 61.57
C ASP A 5 4.88 43.25 60.73
N ILE A 6 4.21 44.09 59.94
CA ILE A 6 3.05 43.81 59.10
C ILE A 6 3.44 43.25 57.72
N LEU A 7 4.73 42.98 57.48
CA LEU A 7 5.24 42.47 56.20
C LEU A 7 5.35 40.94 56.12
N ARG A 8 4.80 40.17 57.08
CA ARG A 8 4.51 38.75 56.87
C ARG A 8 3.31 38.59 55.93
N GLY A 9 3.55 38.86 54.65
CA GLY A 9 2.62 38.55 53.57
C GLY A 9 2.21 37.10 53.67
N HIS A 10 0.90 36.87 53.84
CA HIS A 10 0.27 35.56 53.83
C HIS A 10 0.83 34.72 52.67
N SER A 11 1.35 33.54 52.99
CA SER A 11 1.56 32.44 52.06
C SER A 11 0.21 32.12 51.41
N ARG A 12 -0.15 32.87 50.37
CA ARG A 12 -1.34 32.60 49.57
C ARG A 12 -1.11 31.25 48.92
N MET A 13 -1.92 30.28 49.34
CA MET A 13 -2.12 28.98 48.71
C MET A 13 -1.86 29.07 47.21
N ARG A 14 -0.74 28.52 46.77
CA ARG A 14 -0.49 28.30 45.35
C ARG A 14 -1.52 27.26 44.91
N LYS A 15 -2.56 27.70 44.21
CA LYS A 15 -3.59 26.80 43.65
C LYS A 15 -2.86 25.76 42.81
N VAL A 16 -2.79 24.52 43.28
CA VAL A 16 -2.22 23.43 42.49
C VAL A 16 -3.25 23.12 41.41
N PRO A 17 -2.92 23.29 40.12
CA PRO A 17 -3.85 22.96 39.05
C PRO A 17 -4.20 21.48 39.11
N ALA A 18 -5.46 21.15 38.80
CA ALA A 18 -5.89 19.76 38.73
C ALA A 18 -5.07 19.02 37.64
N PRO A 19 -4.73 17.74 37.84
CA PRO A 19 -4.02 16.96 36.83
C PRO A 19 -4.83 16.92 35.53
N GLU A 20 -4.13 17.12 34.42
CA GLU A 20 -4.70 16.96 33.09
C GLU A 20 -4.74 15.47 32.70
N VAL A 21 -5.88 15.03 32.17
CA VAL A 21 -6.09 13.65 31.72
C VAL A 21 -6.62 13.65 30.29
N SER A 22 -6.01 12.85 29.42
CA SER A 22 -6.51 12.66 28.05
C SER A 22 -7.89 12.01 28.10
N ALA A 23 -8.89 12.65 27.50
CA ALA A 23 -10.24 12.12 27.40
C ALA A 23 -10.34 11.09 26.27
N ASP A 24 -9.64 9.97 26.43
CA ASP A 24 -9.66 8.87 25.48
C ASP A 24 -11.06 8.23 25.43
N ARG A 25 -11.46 7.71 24.26
CA ARG A 25 -12.79 7.07 24.12
C ARG A 25 -12.91 5.90 25.09
N GLY A 26 -14.04 5.84 25.78
CA GLY A 26 -14.32 4.82 26.81
C GLY A 26 -13.82 5.20 28.21
N LEU A 27 -13.05 6.28 28.38
CA LEU A 27 -12.71 6.78 29.72
C LEU A 27 -13.99 7.17 30.47
N VAL A 28 -14.19 6.62 31.66
CA VAL A 28 -15.34 6.94 32.52
C VAL A 28 -14.97 8.07 33.45
N VAL A 29 -15.80 9.12 33.45
CA VAL A 29 -15.60 10.33 34.25
C VAL A 29 -16.93 10.79 34.82
N GLU A 30 -16.88 11.53 35.92
CA GLU A 30 -18.04 12.21 36.50
C GLU A 30 -17.90 13.72 36.37
N ASP A 31 -18.96 14.43 35.96
CA ASP A 31 -18.98 15.89 35.96
C ASP A 31 -19.16 16.41 37.40
N ALA A 32 -18.22 17.22 37.88
CA ALA A 32 -18.19 17.69 39.27
C ALA A 32 -19.32 18.69 39.61
N GLY A 33 -19.97 19.29 38.60
CA GLY A 33 -21.06 20.24 38.80
C GLY A 33 -22.43 19.57 38.93
N THR A 34 -22.65 18.49 38.18
CA THR A 34 -23.95 17.82 38.05
C THR A 34 -23.98 16.42 38.66
N GLY A 35 -22.82 15.81 38.94
CA GLY A 35 -22.69 14.41 39.37
C GLY A 35 -22.97 13.40 38.25
N TYR A 36 -23.02 13.83 36.99
CA TYR A 36 -23.30 12.95 35.87
C TYR A 36 -22.08 12.08 35.55
N CYS A 37 -22.21 10.77 35.67
CA CYS A 37 -21.15 9.80 35.39
C CYS A 37 -21.39 9.09 34.05
N GLY A 38 -20.37 9.07 33.18
CA GLY A 38 -20.46 8.43 31.88
C GLY A 38 -19.11 8.25 31.18
N ALA A 39 -19.12 7.42 30.13
CA ALA A 39 -17.96 7.14 29.30
C ALA A 39 -17.82 8.16 28.16
N VAL A 40 -16.59 8.57 27.85
CA VAL A 40 -16.30 9.45 26.70
C VAL A 40 -16.63 8.74 25.39
N VAL A 41 -17.60 9.25 24.66
CA VAL A 41 -18.02 8.71 23.35
C VAL A 41 -17.71 9.64 22.18
N GLY A 42 -17.32 10.88 22.46
CA GLY A 42 -16.94 11.82 21.41
C GLY A 42 -16.71 13.23 21.93
N PHE A 43 -16.47 14.13 21.00
CA PHE A 43 -16.27 15.55 21.25
C PHE A 43 -17.09 16.37 20.27
N GLU A 44 -17.49 17.55 20.72
CA GLU A 44 -18.21 18.51 19.91
C GLU A 44 -17.57 19.89 20.08
N ARG A 45 -17.38 20.60 18.96
CA ARG A 45 -16.96 22.00 18.98
C ARG A 45 -18.21 22.83 18.75
N THR A 46 -18.56 23.65 19.73
CA THR A 46 -19.63 24.65 19.59
C THR A 46 -19.00 26.04 19.53
N TYR A 47 -19.83 27.07 19.31
CA TYR A 47 -19.37 28.46 19.36
C TYR A 47 -18.83 28.86 20.75
N ASP A 48 -19.27 28.17 21.81
CA ASP A 48 -18.87 28.38 23.21
C ASP A 48 -17.64 27.56 23.64
N GLY A 49 -17.05 26.75 22.74
CA GLY A 49 -15.79 26.04 22.99
C GLY A 49 -15.83 24.53 22.76
N ASP A 50 -14.91 23.82 23.42
CA ASP A 50 -14.80 22.37 23.34
C ASP A 50 -15.71 21.68 24.37
N PHE A 51 -16.46 20.69 23.90
CA PHE A 51 -17.32 19.86 24.73
C PHE A 51 -16.93 18.38 24.56
N VAL A 52 -17.01 17.63 25.66
CA VAL A 52 -16.94 16.17 25.67
C VAL A 52 -18.35 15.61 25.76
N ARG A 53 -18.62 14.58 24.97
CA ARG A 53 -19.86 13.81 25.03
C ARG A 53 -19.65 12.60 25.92
N LEU A 54 -20.43 12.53 27.00
CA LEU A 54 -20.45 11.40 27.93
C LEU A 54 -21.71 10.58 27.72
N GLU A 55 -21.58 9.26 27.79
CA GLU A 55 -22.69 8.29 27.74
C GLU A 55 -22.80 7.55 29.07
N ASP A 56 -23.98 7.54 29.69
CA ASP A 56 -24.23 6.77 30.92
C ASP A 56 -24.61 5.30 30.64
N GLY A 57 -24.78 4.51 31.71
CA GLY A 57 -25.16 3.10 31.61
C GLY A 57 -26.53 2.84 30.97
N ALA A 58 -27.40 3.85 30.87
CA ALA A 58 -28.69 3.78 30.17
C ALA A 58 -28.59 4.23 28.70
N ARG A 59 -27.37 4.45 28.19
CA ARG A 59 -27.08 4.97 26.84
C ARG A 59 -27.62 6.37 26.57
N THR A 60 -27.91 7.15 27.62
CA THR A 60 -28.23 8.57 27.44
C THR A 60 -26.93 9.32 27.25
N THR A 61 -26.89 10.28 26.32
CA THR A 61 -25.70 11.09 26.08
C THR A 61 -25.92 12.54 26.44
N ARG A 62 -24.88 13.17 27.00
CA ARG A 62 -24.89 14.60 27.37
C ARG A 62 -23.55 15.26 27.05
N LEU A 63 -23.58 16.55 26.76
CA LEU A 63 -22.41 17.37 26.47
C LEU A 63 -21.97 18.15 27.70
N PHE A 64 -20.68 18.10 28.00
CA PHE A 64 -20.06 18.84 29.10
C PHE A 64 -18.88 19.66 28.58
N ALA A 65 -18.79 20.92 28.99
CA ALA A 65 -17.69 21.79 28.56
C ALA A 65 -16.37 21.30 29.15
N LEU A 66 -15.31 21.25 28.34
CA LEU A 66 -13.95 20.91 28.77
C LEU A 66 -13.33 22.08 29.56
N ARG A 67 -13.75 22.24 30.82
CA ARG A 67 -13.27 23.28 31.74
C ARG A 67 -12.24 22.72 32.73
N GLU A 68 -11.40 23.61 33.25
CA GLU A 68 -10.41 23.27 34.29
C GLU A 68 -11.09 22.66 35.52
N ALA A 69 -10.57 21.52 35.99
CA ALA A 69 -11.02 20.83 37.21
C ALA A 69 -12.53 20.53 37.28
N ALA A 70 -13.17 20.37 36.11
CA ALA A 70 -14.61 20.17 35.97
C ALA A 70 -15.05 18.71 36.08
N PHE A 71 -14.13 17.77 36.01
CA PHE A 71 -14.43 16.33 36.02
C PHE A 71 -13.80 15.65 37.23
N LEU A 72 -14.32 14.48 37.58
CA LEU A 72 -13.83 13.61 38.64
C LEU A 72 -13.46 12.25 38.02
N ILE A 73 -12.31 11.73 38.41
CA ILE A 73 -11.91 10.33 38.22
C ILE A 73 -11.59 9.78 39.60
N ASP A 74 -12.24 8.69 40.00
CA ASP A 74 -12.13 8.10 41.34
C ASP A 74 -12.31 9.14 42.46
N GLY A 75 -13.27 10.07 42.28
CA GLY A 75 -13.57 11.15 43.22
C GLY A 75 -12.54 12.28 43.26
N ARG A 76 -11.50 12.27 42.40
CA ARG A 76 -10.48 13.32 42.34
C ARG A 76 -10.71 14.24 41.15
N ARG A 77 -10.63 15.55 41.37
CA ARG A 77 -10.77 16.55 40.31
C ARG A 77 -9.66 16.43 39.27
N VAL A 78 -10.07 16.39 38.00
CA VAL A 78 -9.19 16.36 36.84
C VAL A 78 -9.65 17.40 35.80
N THR A 79 -8.71 17.85 34.97
CA THR A 79 -9.01 18.63 33.77
C THR A 79 -8.93 17.68 32.58
N LEU A 80 -10.02 17.49 31.86
CA LEU A 80 -10.00 16.68 30.65
C LEU A 80 -9.43 17.47 29.48
N VAL A 81 -8.51 16.86 28.75
CA VAL A 81 -7.94 17.41 27.51
C VAL A 81 -8.27 16.50 26.34
N ARG A 82 -8.47 17.08 25.15
CA ARG A 82 -8.74 16.31 23.94
C ARG A 82 -7.52 15.42 23.61
N PRO A 83 -7.72 14.14 23.25
CA PRO A 83 -6.62 13.27 22.82
C PRO A 83 -5.87 13.91 21.65
N LYS A 84 -4.54 13.90 21.71
CA LYS A 84 -3.72 14.28 20.56
C LYS A 84 -3.96 13.23 19.45
N PRO A 85 -4.19 13.65 18.19
CA PRO A 85 -4.28 12.69 17.10
C PRO A 85 -3.00 11.85 17.08
N ALA A 86 -3.15 10.53 16.99
CA ALA A 86 -2.01 9.64 16.82
C ALA A 86 -1.22 10.10 15.58
N PRO A 87 0.13 10.11 15.63
CA PRO A 87 0.91 10.43 14.44
C PRO A 87 0.46 9.50 13.31
N ALA A 88 0.12 10.08 12.16
CA ALA A 88 -0.21 9.32 10.96
C ALA A 88 0.94 8.33 10.73
N ALA A 89 0.61 7.05 10.52
CA ALA A 89 1.59 6.02 10.20
C ALA A 89 2.54 6.58 9.12
N ALA A 90 3.85 6.49 9.37
CA ALA A 90 4.86 7.00 8.46
C ALA A 90 4.51 6.55 7.04
N ALA A 91 4.36 7.51 6.12
CA ALA A 91 4.05 7.23 4.73
C ALA A 91 5.04 6.17 4.22
N GLN A 92 4.55 5.10 3.61
CA GLN A 92 5.39 4.06 3.06
C GLN A 92 6.35 4.70 2.06
N THR A 93 7.62 4.80 2.44
CA THR A 93 8.68 5.41 1.65
C THR A 93 9.15 4.53 0.50
N ARG A 94 8.58 3.32 0.35
CA ARG A 94 8.95 2.36 -0.70
C ARG A 94 7.79 2.01 -1.64
N SER A 95 8.12 1.78 -2.91
CA SER A 95 7.20 1.25 -3.93
C SER A 95 6.96 -0.26 -3.75
N ALA A 96 6.06 -0.83 -4.55
CA ALA A 96 5.80 -2.27 -4.58
C ALA A 96 6.98 -3.09 -5.12
N SER A 97 7.85 -2.51 -5.96
CA SER A 97 9.13 -3.09 -6.40
C SER A 97 10.23 -2.98 -5.33
N GLY A 98 10.04 -2.09 -4.35
CA GLY A 98 10.97 -1.88 -3.23
C GLY A 98 11.91 -0.68 -3.39
N SER A 99 11.78 0.09 -4.47
CA SER A 99 12.48 1.36 -4.68
C SER A 99 11.99 2.45 -3.71
N THR A 100 12.67 3.60 -3.65
CA THR A 100 12.20 4.75 -2.86
C THR A 100 11.09 5.48 -3.61
N LYS A 101 9.92 5.59 -2.98
CA LYS A 101 8.76 6.25 -3.56
C LYS A 101 8.99 7.75 -3.70
N VAL A 102 8.91 8.25 -4.92
CA VAL A 102 8.93 9.70 -5.21
C VAL A 102 7.51 10.25 -5.13
N GLU A 103 7.29 11.22 -4.25
CA GLU A 103 6.03 11.97 -4.15
C GLU A 103 6.04 13.20 -5.07
N GLY A 104 4.87 13.66 -5.51
CA GLY A 104 4.74 14.87 -6.31
C GLY A 104 5.22 14.72 -7.77
N LEU A 105 5.08 13.53 -8.36
CA LEU A 105 5.35 13.28 -9.77
C LEU A 105 4.62 14.31 -10.65
N ARG A 106 5.37 15.26 -11.22
CA ARG A 106 4.95 15.93 -12.46
C ARG A 106 5.09 14.90 -13.57
N ALA A 107 4.04 14.68 -14.37
CA ALA A 107 4.10 13.78 -15.51
C ALA A 107 5.31 14.16 -16.39
N ARG A 108 6.35 13.32 -16.37
CA ARG A 108 7.41 13.41 -17.37
C ARG A 108 6.80 13.03 -18.72
N THR A 109 7.28 13.66 -19.79
CA THR A 109 6.99 13.18 -21.14
C THR A 109 7.42 11.72 -21.20
N ALA A 110 6.53 10.83 -21.66
CA ALA A 110 6.86 9.42 -21.78
C ALA A 110 8.15 9.28 -22.58
N ARG A 111 9.10 8.49 -22.04
CA ARG A 111 10.27 8.07 -22.78
C ARG A 111 9.82 7.39 -24.07
N ALA A 112 10.68 7.42 -25.06
CA ALA A 112 10.41 6.71 -26.30
C ALA A 112 10.46 5.18 -26.08
N SER A 113 11.20 4.69 -25.08
CA SER A 113 11.36 3.26 -24.75
C SER A 113 10.07 2.57 -24.27
N ARG A 114 9.99 1.26 -24.48
CA ARG A 114 8.84 0.41 -24.13
C ARG A 114 9.26 -0.90 -23.47
N ILE A 115 8.41 -1.41 -22.59
CA ILE A 115 8.41 -2.82 -22.19
C ILE A 115 7.21 -3.48 -22.86
N TRP A 116 7.47 -4.58 -23.54
CA TRP A 116 6.49 -5.40 -24.20
C TRP A 116 6.34 -6.72 -23.46
N VAL A 117 5.10 -7.15 -23.25
CA VAL A 117 4.80 -8.40 -22.56
C VAL A 117 3.92 -9.29 -23.43
N GLU A 118 3.96 -10.59 -23.20
CA GLU A 118 3.21 -11.55 -24.01
C GLU A 118 1.69 -11.40 -23.84
N GLY A 119 1.23 -11.36 -22.58
CA GLY A 119 -0.19 -11.35 -22.24
C GLY A 119 -0.65 -10.16 -21.39
N VAL A 120 -1.97 -10.04 -21.24
CA VAL A 120 -2.59 -9.01 -20.40
C VAL A 120 -2.38 -9.24 -18.91
N HIS A 121 -2.17 -10.49 -18.48
CA HIS A 121 -1.89 -10.82 -17.08
C HIS A 121 -0.49 -10.37 -16.67
N ASP A 122 0.48 -10.53 -17.57
CA ASP A 122 1.85 -10.02 -17.44
C ASP A 122 1.83 -8.51 -17.28
N ALA A 123 1.14 -7.82 -18.19
CA ALA A 123 1.03 -6.36 -18.17
C ALA A 123 0.47 -5.89 -16.84
N ALA A 124 -0.57 -6.56 -16.33
CA ALA A 124 -1.20 -6.24 -15.07
C ALA A 124 -0.29 -6.50 -13.86
N LEU A 125 0.48 -7.61 -13.84
CA LEU A 125 1.45 -7.86 -12.76
C LEU A 125 2.60 -6.86 -12.78
N VAL A 126 3.15 -6.57 -13.96
CA VAL A 126 4.19 -5.55 -14.14
C VAL A 126 3.69 -4.19 -13.65
N GLU A 127 2.49 -3.81 -14.04
CA GLU A 127 1.86 -2.56 -13.62
C GLU A 127 1.63 -2.50 -12.09
N SER A 128 1.18 -3.61 -11.48
CA SER A 128 0.93 -3.69 -10.04
C SER A 128 2.20 -3.49 -9.21
N VAL A 129 3.31 -4.10 -9.62
CA VAL A 129 4.55 -4.12 -8.83
C VAL A 129 5.54 -3.02 -9.23
N TRP A 130 5.72 -2.76 -10.53
CA TRP A 130 6.71 -1.81 -11.06
C TRP A 130 6.10 -0.56 -11.68
N GLY A 131 4.77 -0.47 -11.80
CA GLY A 131 4.12 0.65 -12.49
C GLY A 131 4.46 2.03 -11.91
N HIS A 132 4.73 2.13 -10.60
CA HIS A 132 5.20 3.39 -10.01
C HIS A 132 6.56 3.82 -10.58
N ASP A 133 7.54 2.91 -10.55
CA ASP A 133 8.90 3.13 -11.05
C ASP A 133 8.90 3.43 -12.55
N LEU A 134 8.16 2.65 -13.32
CA LEU A 134 8.05 2.83 -14.77
C LEU A 134 7.48 4.21 -15.12
N ARG A 135 6.51 4.72 -14.35
CA ARG A 135 5.98 6.09 -14.54
C ARG A 135 6.99 7.17 -14.15
N VAL A 136 7.82 6.94 -13.14
CA VAL A 136 8.94 7.86 -12.79
C VAL A 136 9.91 7.96 -13.97
N GLU A 137 10.18 6.82 -14.60
CA GLU A 137 11.11 6.72 -15.73
C GLU A 137 10.47 7.05 -17.09
N GLY A 138 9.15 7.23 -17.14
CA GLY A 138 8.39 7.51 -18.36
C GLY A 138 8.26 6.31 -19.31
N VAL A 139 8.47 5.09 -18.83
CA VAL A 139 8.42 3.85 -19.62
C VAL A 139 6.98 3.32 -19.63
N VAL A 140 6.52 2.88 -20.80
CA VAL A 140 5.18 2.31 -20.98
C VAL A 140 5.26 0.80 -21.19
N VAL A 141 4.31 0.07 -20.60
CA VAL A 141 4.12 -1.37 -20.78
C VAL A 141 3.00 -1.62 -21.78
N GLU A 142 3.25 -2.43 -22.80
CA GLU A 142 2.29 -2.79 -23.84
C GLU A 142 2.28 -4.33 -24.02
N HIS A 143 1.15 -4.92 -24.39
CA HIS A 143 1.09 -6.35 -24.70
C HIS A 143 1.23 -6.59 -26.21
N LEU A 144 1.87 -7.70 -26.59
CA LEU A 144 2.18 -8.06 -27.98
C LEU A 144 1.13 -8.96 -28.66
N GLU A 145 0.17 -9.49 -27.92
CA GLU A 145 -0.76 -10.52 -28.40
C GLU A 145 -0.01 -11.74 -28.96
N GLY A 146 1.09 -12.11 -28.31
CA GLY A 146 1.98 -13.20 -28.72
C GLY A 146 3.28 -12.75 -29.41
N LEU A 147 4.31 -13.58 -29.24
CA LEU A 147 5.67 -13.32 -29.70
C LEU A 147 5.84 -13.35 -31.23
N ASP A 148 4.91 -13.99 -31.94
CA ASP A 148 4.94 -14.09 -33.41
C ASP A 148 4.81 -12.71 -34.08
N ASN A 149 4.21 -11.71 -33.39
CA ASN A 149 4.07 -10.33 -33.88
C ASN A 149 5.32 -9.47 -33.65
N LEU A 150 6.33 -9.98 -32.93
CA LEU A 150 7.47 -9.18 -32.47
C LEU A 150 8.20 -8.49 -33.63
N GLY A 151 8.45 -9.21 -34.73
CA GLY A 151 9.21 -8.67 -35.87
C GLY A 151 8.54 -7.46 -36.52
N GLU A 152 7.23 -7.56 -36.78
CA GLU A 152 6.44 -6.47 -37.37
C GLU A 152 6.38 -5.27 -36.43
N ARG A 153 6.08 -5.49 -35.14
CA ARG A 153 6.03 -4.39 -34.16
C ARG A 153 7.39 -3.71 -33.98
N LEU A 154 8.49 -4.46 -34.02
CA LEU A 154 9.83 -3.88 -33.99
C LEU A 154 10.12 -3.02 -35.22
N ALA A 155 9.66 -3.44 -36.42
CA ALA A 155 9.83 -2.66 -37.63
C ALA A 155 9.04 -1.34 -37.57
N ASP A 156 7.78 -1.40 -37.14
CA ASP A 156 6.92 -0.23 -36.98
C ASP A 156 7.41 0.71 -35.88
N PHE A 157 7.87 0.14 -34.77
CA PHE A 157 8.44 0.92 -33.70
C PHE A 157 9.73 1.55 -34.21
N GLY A 158 10.75 0.79 -34.59
CA GLY A 158 12.08 1.31 -34.94
C GLY A 158 12.93 1.62 -33.69
N PRO A 159 13.39 0.60 -32.95
CA PRO A 159 14.27 0.77 -31.81
C PRO A 159 15.58 1.48 -32.18
N GLY A 160 16.07 2.32 -31.27
CA GLY A 160 17.23 3.18 -31.50
C GLY A 160 17.87 3.69 -30.20
N PRO A 161 18.92 4.50 -30.28
CA PRO A 161 19.52 5.15 -29.11
C PRO A 161 18.47 6.00 -28.36
N GLY A 162 18.32 5.77 -27.05
CA GLY A 162 17.29 6.43 -26.22
C GLY A 162 15.85 5.99 -26.50
N ARG A 163 15.66 4.94 -27.32
CA ARG A 163 14.37 4.38 -27.73
C ARG A 163 14.44 2.86 -27.80
N ARG A 164 14.52 2.24 -26.63
CA ARG A 164 14.76 0.79 -26.50
C ARG A 164 13.45 0.02 -26.34
N VAL A 165 13.49 -1.27 -26.67
CA VAL A 165 12.38 -2.19 -26.44
C VAL A 165 12.86 -3.34 -25.57
N GLY A 166 12.31 -3.43 -24.36
CA GLY A 166 12.40 -4.63 -23.55
C GLY A 166 11.24 -5.55 -23.85
N VAL A 167 11.45 -6.86 -23.94
CA VAL A 167 10.37 -7.85 -24.13
C VAL A 167 10.46 -8.89 -23.01
N LEU A 168 9.36 -9.07 -22.27
CA LEU A 168 9.18 -10.13 -21.28
C LEU A 168 8.33 -11.24 -21.89
N VAL A 169 8.80 -12.48 -21.80
CA VAL A 169 8.14 -13.63 -22.41
C VAL A 169 8.01 -14.78 -21.43
N ASP A 170 6.92 -15.52 -21.54
CA ASP A 170 6.66 -16.69 -20.70
C ASP A 170 7.48 -17.89 -21.20
N HIS A 171 7.74 -18.83 -20.29
CA HIS A 171 8.37 -20.11 -20.58
C HIS A 171 9.65 -20.04 -21.44
N LEU A 172 10.50 -19.02 -21.20
CA LEU A 172 11.74 -18.83 -21.95
C LEU A 172 12.81 -19.83 -21.50
N VAL A 173 12.79 -21.02 -22.11
CA VAL A 173 13.74 -22.10 -21.85
C VAL A 173 14.60 -22.34 -23.08
N THR A 174 15.91 -22.50 -22.89
CA THR A 174 16.88 -22.77 -23.96
C THR A 174 16.39 -23.85 -24.92
N GLY A 175 16.24 -23.50 -26.20
CA GLY A 175 15.80 -24.42 -27.25
C GLY A 175 14.32 -24.35 -27.60
N SER A 176 13.53 -23.53 -26.88
CA SER A 176 12.13 -23.27 -27.18
C SER A 176 11.92 -22.51 -28.51
N LYS A 177 10.66 -22.38 -28.96
CA LYS A 177 10.31 -21.61 -30.18
C LYS A 177 10.68 -20.14 -29.98
N GLU A 178 10.39 -19.63 -28.80
CA GLU A 178 10.63 -18.28 -28.31
C GLU A 178 12.14 -17.97 -28.34
N SER A 179 12.97 -18.90 -27.86
CA SER A 179 14.44 -18.80 -27.91
C SER A 179 15.04 -18.73 -29.32
N LYS A 180 14.27 -19.09 -30.36
CA LYS A 180 14.71 -18.97 -31.76
C LYS A 180 14.33 -17.61 -32.34
N LEU A 181 13.17 -17.07 -31.94
CA LEU A 181 12.68 -15.77 -32.40
C LEU A 181 13.52 -14.59 -31.90
N THR A 182 14.26 -14.77 -30.81
CA THR A 182 15.05 -13.70 -30.17
C THR A 182 16.50 -13.61 -30.65
N ARG A 183 16.94 -14.53 -31.51
CA ARG A 183 18.37 -14.76 -31.80
C ARG A 183 19.02 -13.74 -32.74
N SER A 184 18.23 -12.87 -33.35
CA SER A 184 18.66 -11.93 -34.41
C SER A 184 18.15 -10.51 -34.17
N LEU A 185 18.08 -10.09 -32.91
CA LEU A 185 17.59 -8.76 -32.53
C LEU A 185 18.74 -7.74 -32.46
N GLY A 186 18.44 -6.49 -32.80
CA GLY A 186 19.42 -5.39 -32.74
C GLY A 186 19.76 -4.99 -31.30
N GLU A 187 20.83 -4.21 -31.13
CA GLU A 187 21.36 -3.80 -29.81
C GLU A 187 20.37 -3.00 -28.92
N HIS A 188 19.32 -2.44 -29.52
CA HIS A 188 18.28 -1.66 -28.84
C HIS A 188 17.05 -2.50 -28.45
N VAL A 189 17.15 -3.82 -28.55
CA VAL A 189 16.10 -4.76 -28.14
C VAL A 189 16.69 -5.79 -27.18
N LEU A 190 16.06 -5.95 -26.01
CA LEU A 190 16.40 -6.99 -25.03
C LEU A 190 15.19 -7.88 -24.82
N VAL A 191 15.39 -9.20 -24.88
CA VAL A 191 14.36 -10.17 -24.52
C VAL A 191 14.79 -10.94 -23.29
N THR A 192 13.96 -10.88 -22.25
CA THR A 192 14.08 -11.68 -21.04
C THR A 192 12.84 -12.54 -20.89
N GLY A 193 12.85 -13.45 -19.94
CA GLY A 193 11.70 -14.28 -19.65
C GLY A 193 11.90 -15.08 -18.38
N HIS A 194 10.88 -15.87 -18.05
CA HIS A 194 10.88 -16.73 -16.89
C HIS A 194 10.61 -18.19 -17.25
N PRO A 195 11.02 -19.15 -16.40
CA PRO A 195 10.90 -20.57 -16.72
C PRO A 195 9.48 -21.13 -16.57
N PHE A 196 8.54 -20.33 -16.06
CA PHE A 196 7.17 -20.74 -15.76
C PHE A 196 6.32 -20.88 -17.01
N ILE A 197 5.32 -21.76 -16.95
CA ILE A 197 4.40 -22.02 -18.08
C ILE A 197 3.52 -20.79 -18.36
N ASP A 198 3.14 -20.08 -17.31
CA ASP A 198 2.32 -18.88 -17.34
C ASP A 198 2.71 -17.97 -16.18
N VAL A 199 2.53 -16.66 -16.34
CA VAL A 199 2.80 -15.67 -15.29
C VAL A 199 2.10 -15.94 -13.95
N TRP A 200 0.98 -16.68 -13.93
CA TRP A 200 0.35 -17.09 -12.67
C TRP A 200 1.31 -17.89 -11.79
N GLU A 201 2.06 -18.81 -12.40
CA GLU A 201 3.02 -19.68 -11.70
C GLU A 201 4.24 -18.90 -11.17
N ALA A 202 4.45 -17.68 -11.66
CA ALA A 202 5.45 -16.75 -11.14
C ALA A 202 5.03 -16.08 -9.81
N VAL A 203 3.78 -16.22 -9.38
CA VAL A 203 3.32 -15.80 -8.04
C VAL A 203 3.60 -16.91 -7.05
N LYS A 204 4.18 -16.56 -5.90
CA LYS A 204 4.52 -17.54 -4.84
C LYS A 204 3.27 -18.27 -4.37
N PRO A 205 3.30 -19.62 -4.22
CA PRO A 205 2.17 -20.39 -3.69
C PRO A 205 1.61 -19.85 -2.37
N ALA A 206 2.49 -19.41 -1.47
CA ALA A 206 2.10 -18.85 -0.18
C ALA A 206 1.26 -17.55 -0.31
N ALA A 207 1.50 -16.73 -1.33
CA ALA A 207 0.74 -15.50 -1.54
C ALA A 207 -0.73 -15.80 -1.92
N VAL A 208 -0.94 -16.82 -2.76
CA VAL A 208 -2.29 -17.27 -3.19
C VAL A 208 -2.94 -18.27 -2.23
N GLY A 209 -2.25 -18.63 -1.14
CA GLY A 209 -2.74 -19.53 -0.10
C GLY A 209 -2.78 -21.00 -0.50
N ILE A 210 -1.85 -21.45 -1.35
CA ILE A 210 -1.70 -22.86 -1.75
C ILE A 210 -0.34 -23.40 -1.34
N ALA A 211 -0.23 -24.72 -1.15
CA ALA A 211 1.04 -25.36 -0.78
C ALA A 211 2.06 -25.35 -1.94
N ALA A 212 1.58 -25.59 -3.17
CA ALA A 212 2.35 -25.53 -4.40
C ALA A 212 1.39 -25.40 -5.59
N TRP A 213 1.88 -24.89 -6.72
CA TRP A 213 1.14 -24.92 -7.99
C TRP A 213 0.92 -26.37 -8.45
N PRO A 214 -0.32 -26.76 -8.81
CA PRO A 214 -0.59 -28.08 -9.38
C PRO A 214 0.18 -28.30 -10.69
N LYS A 215 0.61 -29.54 -10.93
CA LYS A 215 1.23 -29.93 -12.20
C LYS A 215 0.16 -30.34 -13.19
N ILE A 216 -0.05 -29.53 -14.23
CA ILE A 216 -1.02 -29.81 -15.28
C ILE A 216 -0.36 -30.64 -16.41
N PRO A 217 -0.97 -31.76 -16.83
CA PRO A 217 -0.46 -32.55 -17.95
C PRO A 217 -0.32 -31.75 -19.23
N ARG A 218 0.69 -32.09 -20.04
CA ARG A 218 0.86 -31.49 -21.37
C ARG A 218 -0.34 -31.80 -22.26
N GLY A 219 -0.79 -30.80 -23.01
CA GLY A 219 -1.94 -30.90 -23.93
C GLY A 219 -3.26 -30.43 -23.31
N GLU A 220 -3.31 -30.18 -22.00
CA GLU A 220 -4.42 -29.48 -21.36
C GLU A 220 -4.14 -27.97 -21.30
N ASP A 221 -5.18 -27.14 -21.42
CA ASP A 221 -5.06 -25.71 -21.14
C ASP A 221 -4.66 -25.50 -19.68
N TRP A 222 -3.49 -24.90 -19.48
CA TRP A 222 -2.87 -24.83 -18.16
C TRP A 222 -3.75 -24.06 -17.16
N LYS A 223 -4.31 -22.90 -17.55
CA LYS A 223 -5.16 -22.08 -16.67
C LYS A 223 -6.44 -22.81 -16.25
N THR A 224 -7.09 -23.49 -17.20
CA THR A 224 -8.28 -24.30 -16.92
C THR A 224 -7.96 -25.47 -16.00
N GLY A 225 -6.84 -26.16 -16.25
CA GLY A 225 -6.35 -27.24 -15.39
C GLY A 225 -6.12 -26.76 -13.95
N ILE A 226 -5.40 -25.65 -13.77
CA ILE A 226 -5.14 -25.05 -12.45
C ILE A 226 -6.44 -24.73 -11.71
N CYS A 227 -7.38 -24.05 -12.38
CA CYS A 227 -8.65 -23.72 -11.75
C CYS A 227 -9.48 -24.95 -11.38
N ARG A 228 -9.41 -26.03 -12.17
CA ARG A 228 -10.06 -27.31 -11.88
C ARG A 228 -9.45 -27.97 -10.64
N GLU A 229 -8.12 -28.11 -10.61
CA GLU A 229 -7.42 -28.76 -9.49
C GLU A 229 -7.58 -28.01 -8.16
N LEU A 230 -7.61 -26.67 -8.20
CA LEU A 230 -7.73 -25.84 -7.01
C LEU A 230 -9.17 -25.46 -6.65
N GLY A 231 -10.16 -25.85 -7.47
CA GLY A 231 -11.56 -25.52 -7.27
C GLY A 231 -11.86 -24.01 -7.36
N TRP A 232 -11.12 -23.27 -8.19
CA TRP A 232 -11.22 -21.81 -8.32
C TRP A 232 -12.24 -21.33 -9.36
N GLY A 233 -12.94 -22.26 -10.03
CA GLY A 233 -13.95 -21.94 -11.03
C GLY A 233 -13.34 -21.65 -12.40
N THR A 234 -13.66 -20.51 -13.00
CA THR A 234 -13.19 -20.14 -14.34
C THR A 234 -11.78 -19.54 -14.31
N PRO A 235 -11.02 -19.54 -15.44
CA PRO A 235 -9.75 -18.82 -15.54
C PRO A 235 -9.86 -17.34 -15.18
N ARG A 236 -10.99 -16.69 -15.43
CA ARG A 236 -11.24 -15.29 -15.05
C ARG A 236 -11.33 -15.09 -13.53
N GLU A 237 -11.87 -16.08 -12.82
CA GLU A 237 -11.95 -16.06 -11.35
C GLU A 237 -10.62 -16.44 -10.72
N GLY A 238 -9.94 -17.45 -11.27
CA GLY A 238 -8.56 -17.78 -10.91
C GLY A 238 -7.64 -16.58 -11.04
N TRP A 239 -7.71 -15.85 -12.17
CA TRP A 239 -6.90 -14.65 -12.36
C TRP A 239 -7.16 -13.59 -11.29
N ARG A 240 -8.44 -13.29 -11.01
CA ARG A 240 -8.80 -12.31 -9.98
C ARG A 240 -8.21 -12.69 -8.63
N ARG A 241 -8.22 -13.98 -8.28
CA ARG A 241 -7.61 -14.49 -7.05
C ARG A 241 -6.10 -14.27 -7.04
N VAL A 242 -5.40 -14.71 -8.09
CA VAL A 242 -3.95 -14.54 -8.23
C VAL A 242 -3.57 -13.07 -8.15
N TYR A 243 -4.17 -12.23 -8.98
CA TYR A 243 -3.90 -10.80 -9.02
C TYR A 243 -4.12 -10.12 -7.66
N SER A 244 -5.21 -10.46 -6.96
CA SER A 244 -5.51 -9.87 -5.64
C SER A 244 -4.54 -10.25 -4.53
N SER A 245 -3.75 -11.32 -4.71
CA SER A 245 -2.74 -11.74 -3.73
C SER A 245 -1.40 -11.01 -3.85
N VAL A 246 -1.16 -10.32 -4.97
CA VAL A 246 0.12 -9.66 -5.23
C VAL A 246 0.06 -8.22 -4.75
N SER A 247 0.87 -7.92 -3.75
CA SER A 247 0.99 -6.59 -3.14
C SER A 247 2.37 -5.96 -3.37
N SER A 248 3.40 -6.78 -3.55
CA SER A 248 4.77 -6.34 -3.80
C SER A 248 5.60 -7.42 -4.50
N PHE A 249 6.81 -7.06 -4.92
CA PHE A 249 7.79 -8.01 -5.49
C PHE A 249 8.03 -9.23 -4.59
N ARG A 250 7.79 -9.13 -3.28
CA ARG A 250 7.98 -10.23 -2.33
C ARG A 250 7.04 -11.41 -2.58
N ASP A 251 5.91 -11.15 -3.23
CA ASP A 251 4.90 -12.15 -3.56
C ASP A 251 5.22 -12.90 -4.85
N LEU A 252 6.30 -12.51 -5.55
CA LEU A 252 6.73 -13.08 -6.82
C LEU A 252 7.97 -13.95 -6.67
N GLU A 253 8.11 -14.90 -7.58
CA GLU A 253 9.27 -15.76 -7.70
C GLU A 253 10.47 -15.01 -8.30
N ALA A 254 11.68 -15.32 -7.82
CA ALA A 254 12.91 -14.62 -8.19
C ALA A 254 13.19 -14.56 -9.70
N PRO A 255 12.91 -15.61 -10.52
CA PRO A 255 13.14 -15.54 -11.96
C PRO A 255 12.35 -14.44 -12.68
N LEU A 256 11.09 -14.23 -12.32
CA LEU A 256 10.29 -13.14 -12.91
C LEU A 256 10.84 -11.78 -12.47
N ILE A 257 11.15 -11.61 -11.19
CA ILE A 257 11.71 -10.35 -10.67
C ILE A 257 12.99 -10.00 -11.43
N GLY A 258 13.94 -10.93 -11.51
CA GLY A 258 15.21 -10.70 -12.20
C GLY A 258 15.04 -10.38 -13.69
N ALA A 259 14.08 -10.99 -14.37
CA ALA A 259 13.77 -10.69 -15.76
C ALA A 259 13.24 -9.26 -15.91
N VAL A 260 12.27 -8.84 -15.09
CA VAL A 260 11.71 -7.49 -15.14
C VAL A 260 12.74 -6.42 -14.78
N GLU A 261 13.53 -6.62 -13.72
CA GLU A 261 14.59 -5.66 -13.34
C GLU A 261 15.60 -5.45 -14.47
N GLN A 262 16.04 -6.52 -15.14
CA GLN A 262 16.93 -6.40 -16.31
C GLN A 262 16.30 -5.60 -17.45
N LEU A 263 14.99 -5.75 -17.68
CA LEU A 263 14.28 -4.94 -18.67
C LEU A 263 14.20 -3.48 -18.25
N VAL A 264 13.90 -3.21 -16.98
CA VAL A 264 13.83 -1.84 -16.42
C VAL A 264 15.18 -1.15 -16.58
N ASP A 265 16.27 -1.79 -16.16
CA ASP A 265 17.62 -1.25 -16.34
C ASP A 265 17.89 -0.96 -17.81
N PHE A 266 17.65 -1.94 -18.69
CA PHE A 266 17.89 -1.78 -20.11
C PHE A 266 17.13 -0.62 -20.76
N VAL A 267 15.84 -0.45 -20.47
CA VAL A 267 15.01 0.58 -21.14
C VAL A 267 15.19 1.98 -20.56
N THR A 268 15.87 2.10 -19.42
CA THR A 268 16.12 3.37 -18.71
C THR A 268 17.52 3.94 -18.94
N GLU A 269 18.44 3.15 -19.51
CA GLU A 269 19.71 3.59 -20.10
C GLU A 269 19.54 4.40 -21.40
#